data_AF-A0A382RMG1-F1
#
_entry.id   AF-A0A382RMG1-F1
#
_cell.length_a   1.000
_cell.length_b   1.000
_cell.length_c   1.000
_cell.angle_alpha   90.00
_cell.angle_beta   90.00
_cell.angle_gamma   90.00
#
_symmetry.space_group_name_H-M   'P 1'
#
loop_
_entity.id
_entity.type
_entity.pdbx_description
1 polymer ?
#
loop_
_entity_poly.entity_id
_entity_poly.type
_entity_poly.pdbx_seq_one_letter_code
_entity_poly.pdbx_strand_id
1 'polypeptide(L)'
;ILGNHFFNKRYQEDGLVAHARLNDGSILIFRGKDQKGRMALLRLSDPQSNNKNNEGLEIALNLSYIAKPEQPDIYKFKEGDF
;
A
#
# COMPACT_ATOMS: atom_id res chain seq x y z
N ILE A 1 11.77 -7.05 -12.32
CA ILE A 1 11.34 -6.79 -10.92
C ILE A 1 9.96 -6.15 -10.96
N LEU A 2 9.00 -6.64 -10.15
CA LEU A 2 7.58 -6.26 -10.24
C LEU A 2 7.33 -4.77 -9.94
N GLY A 3 8.12 -4.14 -9.06
CA GLY A 3 8.06 -2.69 -8.81
C GLY A 3 8.31 -1.86 -10.08
N ASN A 4 9.36 -2.15 -10.84
CA ASN A 4 9.64 -1.46 -12.11
C ASN A 4 8.52 -1.62 -13.14
N HIS A 5 7.84 -2.77 -13.16
CA HIS A 5 6.71 -2.97 -14.07
C HIS A 5 5.55 -2.00 -13.77
N PHE A 6 5.32 -1.67 -12.50
CA PHE A 6 4.32 -0.65 -12.14
C PHE A 6 4.84 0.77 -12.37
N PHE A 7 6.12 1.02 -12.09
CA PHE A 7 6.74 2.34 -12.28
C PHE A 7 6.74 2.78 -13.76
N ASN A 8 6.94 1.85 -14.69
CA ASN A 8 6.98 2.14 -16.13
C ASN A 8 5.59 2.33 -16.76
N LYS A 9 4.51 2.17 -16.00
CA LYS A 9 3.14 2.42 -16.47
C LYS A 9 2.76 3.87 -16.20
N ARG A 10 1.81 4.39 -16.98
CA ARG A 10 1.29 5.78 -16.92
C ARG A 10 0.44 6.04 -15.65
N TYR A 11 1.04 5.84 -14.48
CA TYR A 11 0.49 6.27 -13.20
C TYR A 11 0.71 7.77 -13.02
N GLN A 12 -0.18 8.42 -12.27
CA GLN A 12 -0.08 9.84 -11.94
C GLN A 12 1.10 10.06 -10.98
N GLU A 13 1.80 11.19 -11.11
CA GLU A 13 2.88 11.57 -10.18
C GLU A 13 2.33 11.79 -8.76
N ASP A 14 1.11 12.31 -8.66
CA ASP A 14 0.39 12.41 -7.38
C ASP A 14 0.09 11.00 -6.81
N GLY A 15 0.70 10.71 -5.66
CA GLY A 15 0.58 9.43 -4.98
C GLY A 15 1.53 8.33 -5.46
N LEU A 16 2.49 8.65 -6.34
CA LEU A 16 3.55 7.73 -6.74
C LEU A 16 4.62 7.64 -5.65
N VAL A 17 4.74 6.49 -4.99
CA VAL A 17 5.79 6.22 -4.00
C VAL A 17 6.40 4.86 -4.30
N ALA A 18 7.72 4.78 -4.31
CA ALA A 18 8.45 3.53 -4.48
C ALA A 18 9.51 3.37 -3.38
N HIS A 19 9.70 2.12 -2.93
CA HIS A 19 10.78 1.71 -2.03
C HIS A 19 10.86 2.48 -0.69
N ALA A 20 9.72 2.72 -0.04
CA ALA A 20 9.66 3.37 1.28
C ALA A 20 9.51 2.35 2.41
N ARG A 21 10.22 2.53 3.53
CA ARG A 21 10.01 1.74 4.75
C ARG A 21 8.91 2.38 5.60
N LEU A 22 7.98 1.57 6.09
CA LEU A 22 6.86 2.01 6.91
C LEU A 22 7.15 1.78 8.39
N ASN A 23 6.42 2.49 9.26
CA ASN A 23 6.61 2.45 10.72
C ASN A 23 6.36 1.07 11.34
N ASP A 24 5.56 0.24 10.67
CA ASP A 24 5.26 -1.14 11.06
C ASP A 24 6.36 -2.14 10.62
N GLY A 25 7.49 -1.64 10.10
CA GLY A 25 8.62 -2.44 9.65
C GLY A 25 8.51 -2.94 8.21
N SER A 26 7.34 -2.82 7.59
CA SER A 26 7.10 -3.26 6.21
C SER A 26 7.73 -2.32 5.17
N ILE A 27 7.87 -2.82 3.94
CA ILE A 27 8.41 -2.08 2.81
C ILE A 27 7.29 -1.84 1.79
N LEU A 28 6.97 -0.57 1.56
CA LEU A 28 6.15 -0.12 0.45
C LEU A 28 7.00 -0.14 -0.82
N ILE A 29 6.79 -1.17 -1.65
CA ILE A 29 7.51 -1.33 -2.92
C ILE A 29 6.96 -0.34 -3.95
N PHE A 30 5.64 -0.20 -4.01
CA PHE A 30 4.97 0.68 -4.97
C PHE A 30 3.60 1.15 -4.45
N ARG A 31 3.29 2.42 -4.70
CA ARG A 31 1.95 3.00 -4.63
C ARG A 31 1.78 3.91 -5.83
N GLY A 32 0.62 3.87 -6.50
CA GLY A 32 0.32 4.82 -7.57
C GLY A 32 -1.16 4.83 -7.96
N LYS A 33 -1.65 5.99 -8.42
CA LYS A 33 -3.00 6.15 -9.00
C LYS A 33 -2.94 6.01 -10.52
N ASP A 34 -3.76 5.15 -11.10
CA ASP A 34 -3.87 5.05 -12.55
C ASP A 34 -4.60 6.27 -13.13
N GLN A 35 -4.69 6.37 -14.46
CA GLN A 35 -5.37 7.50 -15.12
C GLN A 35 -6.85 7.66 -14.73
N LYS A 36 -7.48 6.62 -14.19
CA LYS A 36 -8.88 6.64 -13.71
C LYS A 36 -8.98 6.92 -12.21
N GLY A 37 -7.87 7.26 -11.55
CA GLY A 37 -7.80 7.53 -10.11
C GLY A 37 -7.82 6.28 -9.23
N ARG A 38 -7.72 5.08 -9.80
CA ARG A 38 -7.72 3.82 -9.04
C ARG A 38 -6.31 3.54 -8.53
N MET A 39 -6.17 3.04 -7.31
CA MET A 39 -4.86 2.87 -6.67
C MET A 39 -4.39 1.43 -6.72
N ALA A 40 -3.13 1.23 -7.14
CA ALA A 40 -2.40 -0.02 -6.94
C ALA A 40 -1.39 0.16 -5.80
N LEU A 41 -1.31 -0.84 -4.93
CA LEU A 41 -0.42 -0.86 -3.77
C LEU A 41 0.31 -2.20 -3.72
N LEU A 42 1.64 -2.17 -3.67
CA LEU A 42 2.49 -3.34 -3.51
C LEU A 42 3.32 -3.18 -2.25
N ARG A 43 3.07 -4.03 -1.25
CA ARG A 43 3.70 -3.99 0.06
C ARG A 43 4.31 -5.34 0.41
N LEU A 44 5.57 -5.32 0.83
CA LEU A 44 6.24 -6.46 1.44
C LEU A 44 6.17 -6.29 2.96
N SER A 45 5.50 -7.22 3.63
CA SER A 45 5.41 -7.26 5.08
C SER A 45 6.45 -8.23 5.59
N ASP A 46 7.40 -7.72 6.36
CA ASP A 46 8.36 -8.52 7.08
C ASP A 46 8.25 -8.19 8.58
N PRO A 47 7.59 -9.04 9.37
CA PRO A 47 7.41 -8.80 10.80
C PRO A 47 8.73 -8.80 11.60
N GLN A 48 9.88 -9.17 11.01
CA GLN A 48 11.11 -9.47 11.74
C GLN A 48 11.92 -8.30 12.32
N SER A 49 11.52 -7.03 12.23
CA SER A 49 12.49 -5.99 12.63
C SER A 49 12.83 -5.92 14.13
N ASN A 50 12.08 -6.58 15.04
CA ASN A 50 12.29 -6.40 16.50
C ASN A 50 12.20 -7.63 17.42
N ASN A 51 11.83 -8.84 17.00
CA ASN A 51 11.65 -9.97 17.94
C ASN A 51 12.41 -11.23 17.53
N LYS A 52 13.26 -11.73 18.44
CA LYS A 52 14.19 -12.87 18.27
C LYS A 52 13.51 -14.26 18.30
N ASN A 53 12.19 -14.34 18.37
CA ASN A 53 11.48 -15.62 18.39
C ASN A 53 11.03 -15.96 16.96
N ASN A 54 11.80 -16.84 16.32
CA ASN A 54 11.70 -17.20 14.90
C ASN A 54 10.67 -18.30 14.59
N GLU A 55 9.57 -18.40 15.34
CA GLU A 55 8.56 -19.43 15.12
C GLU A 55 7.30 -18.82 14.51
N GLY A 56 7.03 -19.13 13.23
CA GLY A 56 5.78 -18.75 12.53
C GLY A 56 5.82 -17.45 11.71
N LEU A 57 6.99 -16.99 11.27
CA LEU A 57 7.13 -15.73 10.54
C LEU A 57 6.92 -15.91 9.02
N GLU A 58 5.78 -15.47 8.52
CA GLU A 58 5.47 -15.50 7.10
C GLU A 58 5.79 -14.14 6.47
N ILE A 59 6.85 -14.08 5.66
CA ILE A 59 7.10 -12.95 4.78
C ILE A 59 5.96 -12.91 3.76
N ALA A 60 5.22 -11.80 3.73
CA ALA A 60 4.04 -11.67 2.88
C ALA A 60 4.21 -10.56 1.85
N LEU A 61 3.99 -10.88 0.57
CA LEU A 61 3.90 -9.90 -0.50
C LEU A 61 2.42 -9.67 -0.84
N ASN A 62 1.93 -8.47 -0.54
CA ASN A 62 0.54 -8.09 -0.76
C ASN A 62 0.42 -7.12 -1.95
N LEU A 63 -0.39 -7.50 -2.93
CA LEU A 63 -0.83 -6.63 -4.02
C LEU A 63 -2.30 -6.30 -3.81
N SER A 64 -2.60 -5.02 -3.62
CA SER A 64 -3.96 -4.53 -3.44
C SER A 64 -4.37 -3.58 -4.54
N TYR A 65 -5.65 -3.61 -4.89
CA TYR A 65 -6.25 -2.74 -5.89
C TYR A 65 -7.47 -2.05 -5.30
N ILE A 66 -7.45 -0.71 -5.27
CA ILE A 66 -8.48 0.10 -4.62
C ILE A 66 -9.15 0.95 -5.70
N ALA A 67 -10.44 0.70 -5.92
CA ALA A 67 -11.20 1.40 -6.96
C ALA A 67 -11.42 2.88 -6.64
N LYS A 68 -11.72 3.21 -5.38
CA LYS A 68 -12.03 4.58 -4.92
C LYS A 68 -11.21 4.94 -3.67
N PRO A 69 -9.89 5.18 -3.80
CA PRO A 69 -9.02 5.43 -2.65
C PRO A 69 -9.40 6.70 -1.86
N GLU A 70 -10.08 7.67 -2.49
CA GLU A 70 -10.52 8.94 -1.87
C GLU A 70 -11.95 8.87 -1.33
N GLN A 71 -12.70 7.83 -1.70
CA GLN A 71 -14.07 7.58 -1.26
C GLN A 71 -14.17 6.14 -0.78
N PRO A 72 -13.55 5.81 0.37
CA PRO A 72 -13.67 4.49 0.97
C PRO A 72 -15.14 4.20 1.29
N ASP A 73 -15.56 2.95 1.09
CA ASP A 73 -16.91 2.48 1.38
C ASP A 73 -17.06 2.23 2.88
N ILE A 74 -17.00 3.32 3.64
CA ILE A 74 -17.15 3.35 5.09
C ILE A 74 -18.28 4.30 5.44
N TYR A 75 -19.02 3.96 6.50
CA TYR A 75 -20.00 4.87 7.06
C TYR A 75 -19.30 6.14 7.56
N LYS A 76 -19.66 7.30 6.98
CA LYS A 76 -19.13 8.59 7.39
C LYS A 76 -20.15 9.26 8.28
N PHE A 77 -19.79 9.51 9.54
CA PHE A 77 -20.57 10.36 10.42
C PHE A 77 -20.68 11.75 9.81
N LYS A 78 -21.88 12.32 9.85
CA LYS A 78 -22.13 13.72 9.52
C LYS A 78 -21.86 14.57 10.75
N GLU A 79 -21.59 15.85 10.48
CA GLU A 79 -21.53 16.85 11.54
C GLU A 79 -22.89 16.88 12.27
N GLY A 80 -22.87 16.61 13.58
CA GLY A 80 -24.09 16.51 14.40
C GLY A 80 -24.59 15.08 14.70
N ASP A 81 -23.86 14.03 14.30
CA ASP A 81 -24.21 12.63 14.65
C ASP A 81 -23.83 12.23 16.11
N PHE A 82 -23.39 13.18 16.94
CA PHE A 82 -23.08 13.00 18.37
C PHE A 82 -24.06 13.78 19.25
#